data_AF-A0A651HVA7-F1
#
_entry.id   AF-A0A651HVA7-F1
#
_cell.length_a   1.000
_cell.length_b   1.000
_cell.length_c   1.000
_cell.angle_alpha   90.00
_cell.angle_beta   90.00
_cell.angle_gamma   90.00
#
_symmetry.space_group_name_H-M   'P 1'
#
loop_
_entity.id
_entity.type
_entity.pdbx_description
1 polymer ?
#
loop_
_entity_poly.entity_id
_entity_poly.type
_entity_poly.pdbx_seq_one_letter_code
_entity_poly.pdbx_strand_id
1 'polypeptide(L)'
;MSLPDSGRGPLVAIVGGGQLGRMLALAGLPLGLRFRFLEPNPDPPVAHLGEVMEAAYDDPQGLDRLVHGASVVTYEFENVPVEAASRLSRAAPVHPAPAALAMAQDRLTEKEAFQALGIETAPFRPVDSRAGLDAAIADLGLPAVLKTRRMGYDGKGQAVLRTPDDVEPAWERLGGRPLILEGFVPFHRELSILAVRGLDGEMVEYPLVENHHEAGILVRSLAPAPQVDDRLQEAGRDIARRVLEHLDYVGVLAVELFQVGERLLANEMAPRVHNSGHWTQDGAITSQFENHLRAILGLPLGSTRVRGARAAMVNLLGDVPPRDRILGIPGVSLHLYDKEPRPGRKVGHINVVDAGGQGWDGGSGGEDHDFQARLLKVQSLIRDHGEVS
;
A
#
# COMPACT_ATOMS: atom_id res chain seq x y z
N MET A 1 25.62 -11.08 0.33
CA MET A 1 25.82 -11.22 1.79
C MET A 1 26.10 -12.70 2.08
N SER A 2 27.26 -13.03 2.63
CA SER A 2 27.50 -14.40 3.14
C SER A 2 26.59 -14.63 4.34
N LEU A 3 26.00 -15.82 4.48
CA LEU A 3 25.25 -16.19 5.69
C LEU A 3 26.14 -15.92 6.91
N PRO A 4 25.63 -15.27 7.98
CA PRO A 4 26.45 -15.00 9.14
C PRO A 4 26.99 -16.30 9.73
N ASP A 5 28.19 -16.27 10.32
CA ASP A 5 28.94 -17.39 10.91
C ASP A 5 28.14 -18.25 11.91
N SER A 6 26.98 -17.77 12.37
CA SER A 6 26.08 -18.47 13.28
C SER A 6 25.22 -19.58 12.63
N GLY A 7 25.29 -19.75 11.31
CA GLY A 7 24.49 -20.76 10.58
C GLY A 7 22.98 -20.50 10.57
N ARG A 8 22.52 -19.35 11.09
CA ARG A 8 21.13 -18.91 11.07
C ARG A 8 20.96 -17.74 10.11
N GLY A 9 19.85 -17.68 9.39
CA GLY A 9 19.58 -16.58 8.47
C GLY A 9 19.38 -15.21 9.15
N PRO A 10 19.46 -14.11 8.38
CA PRO A 10 19.29 -12.75 8.88
C PRO A 10 17.98 -12.57 9.65
N LEU A 11 18.02 -11.78 10.72
CA LEU A 11 16.83 -11.43 11.50
C LEU A 11 16.29 -10.08 11.02
N VAL A 12 15.09 -10.09 10.46
CA VAL A 12 14.34 -8.88 10.07
C VAL A 12 13.39 -8.54 11.21
N ALA A 13 13.58 -7.37 11.82
CA ALA A 13 12.68 -6.83 12.83
C ALA A 13 11.62 -5.94 12.16
N ILE A 14 10.35 -6.11 12.53
CA ILE A 14 9.23 -5.39 11.93
C ILE A 14 8.41 -4.70 13.03
N VAL A 15 8.19 -3.39 12.91
CA VAL A 15 7.21 -2.69 13.74
C VAL A 15 5.82 -2.87 13.13
N GLY A 16 4.91 -3.50 13.87
CA GLY A 16 3.58 -3.92 13.43
C GLY A 16 3.49 -5.40 13.07
N GLY A 17 2.37 -6.02 13.46
CA GLY A 17 2.09 -7.45 13.28
C GLY A 17 0.81 -7.74 12.48
N GLY A 18 0.33 -6.79 11.70
CA GLY A 18 -0.80 -6.90 10.80
C GLY A 18 -0.53 -7.72 9.54
N GLN A 19 -1.40 -7.54 8.54
CA GLN A 19 -1.37 -8.37 7.32
C GLN A 19 -0.16 -8.09 6.44
N LEU A 20 0.40 -6.88 6.49
CA LEU A 20 1.53 -6.50 5.62
C LEU A 20 2.82 -7.14 6.15
N GLY A 21 3.03 -7.14 7.47
CA GLY A 21 4.06 -7.88 8.19
C GLY A 21 3.91 -9.39 7.99
N ARG A 22 2.68 -9.91 8.01
CA ARG A 22 2.40 -11.32 7.66
C ARG A 22 2.88 -11.67 6.25
N MET A 23 2.53 -10.85 5.26
CA MET A 23 2.92 -11.11 3.86
C MET A 23 4.41 -10.88 3.59
N LEU A 24 5.06 -9.93 4.29
CA LEU A 24 6.52 -9.82 4.31
C LEU A 24 7.14 -11.12 4.83
N ALA A 25 6.72 -11.59 6.00
CA ALA A 25 7.28 -12.80 6.59
C ALA A 25 7.09 -14.03 5.69
N LEU A 26 5.89 -14.24 5.15
CA LEU A 26 5.62 -15.33 4.21
C LEU A 26 6.50 -15.27 2.95
N ALA A 27 6.80 -14.08 2.44
CA ALA A 27 7.70 -13.91 1.28
C ALA A 27 9.18 -14.13 1.64
N GLY A 28 9.59 -13.86 2.88
CA GLY A 28 10.98 -13.98 3.31
C GLY A 28 11.38 -15.32 3.93
N LEU A 29 10.44 -16.09 4.47
CA LEU A 29 10.73 -17.44 5.00
C LEU A 29 11.40 -18.36 3.95
N PRO A 30 10.95 -18.40 2.67
CA PRO A 30 11.65 -19.15 1.62
C PRO A 30 13.08 -18.67 1.33
N LEU A 31 13.40 -17.41 1.63
CA LEU A 31 14.75 -16.84 1.51
C LEU A 31 15.63 -17.17 2.74
N GLY A 32 15.13 -17.96 3.70
CA GLY A 32 15.83 -18.30 4.94
C GLY A 32 15.85 -17.16 5.96
N LEU A 33 15.01 -16.14 5.81
CA LEU A 33 14.92 -15.03 6.75
C LEU A 33 14.19 -15.45 8.03
N ARG A 34 14.57 -14.82 9.14
CA ARG A 34 13.87 -14.93 10.43
C ARG A 34 13.22 -13.60 10.75
N PHE A 35 12.12 -13.65 11.49
CA PHE A 35 11.33 -12.46 11.80
C PHE A 35 11.12 -12.27 13.28
N ARG A 36 11.06 -11.00 13.67
CA ARG A 36 10.58 -10.56 14.98
C ARG A 36 9.67 -9.35 14.79
N PHE A 37 8.60 -9.28 15.56
CA PHE A 37 7.58 -8.25 15.46
C PHE A 37 7.42 -7.51 16.79
N LEU A 38 7.14 -6.21 16.74
CA LEU A 38 6.62 -5.44 17.86
C LEU A 38 5.15 -5.13 17.58
N GLU A 39 4.25 -5.65 18.40
CA GLU A 39 2.81 -5.58 18.15
C GLU A 39 2.04 -5.64 19.47
N PRO A 40 1.21 -4.64 19.81
CA PRO A 40 0.46 -4.63 21.07
C PRO A 40 -0.70 -5.62 21.12
N ASN A 41 -1.22 -6.09 19.99
CA ASN A 41 -2.27 -7.11 19.97
C ASN A 41 -1.69 -8.49 20.33
N PRO A 42 -2.20 -9.20 21.36
CA PRO A 42 -1.70 -10.53 21.75
C PRO A 42 -2.01 -11.64 20.73
N ASP A 43 -2.98 -11.43 19.83
CA ASP A 43 -3.32 -12.37 18.76
C ASP A 43 -3.22 -11.69 17.38
N PRO A 44 -2.00 -11.40 16.90
CA PRO A 44 -1.82 -10.70 15.64
C PRO A 44 -1.68 -11.66 14.45
N PRO A 45 -1.98 -11.19 13.22
CA PRO A 45 -1.75 -11.95 11.98
C PRO A 45 -0.36 -12.61 11.81
N VAL A 46 0.65 -12.12 12.51
CA VAL A 46 2.04 -12.62 12.47
C VAL A 46 2.38 -13.66 13.54
N ALA A 47 1.43 -14.05 14.42
CA ALA A 47 1.68 -14.88 15.62
C ALA A 47 2.49 -16.17 15.36
N HIS A 48 2.36 -16.76 14.18
CA HIS A 48 3.01 -18.02 13.81
C HIS A 48 4.21 -17.86 12.87
N LEU A 49 4.67 -16.62 12.63
CA LEU A 49 5.67 -16.29 11.61
C LEU A 49 7.00 -15.78 12.19
N GLY A 50 7.09 -15.63 13.51
CA GLY A 50 8.30 -15.18 14.19
C GLY A 50 8.07 -14.90 15.66
N GLU A 51 9.08 -14.34 16.33
CA GLU A 51 8.95 -13.88 17.72
C GLU A 51 8.10 -12.61 17.77
N VAL A 52 7.04 -12.59 18.58
CA VAL A 52 6.18 -11.40 18.77
C VAL A 52 6.44 -10.79 20.14
N MET A 53 6.78 -9.51 20.14
CA MET A 53 6.94 -8.71 21.35
C MET A 53 5.67 -7.91 21.57
N GLU A 54 4.90 -8.33 22.58
CA GLU A 54 3.69 -7.62 23.01
C GLU A 54 4.09 -6.33 23.75
N ALA A 55 4.03 -5.22 23.04
CA ALA A 55 4.28 -3.87 23.58
C ALA A 55 3.76 -2.80 22.61
N ALA A 56 3.52 -1.60 23.14
CA ALA A 56 3.15 -0.44 22.34
C ALA A 56 4.29 -0.05 21.37
N TYR A 57 3.93 0.55 20.24
CA TYR A 57 4.89 0.92 19.18
C TYR A 57 5.92 1.97 19.60
N ASP A 58 5.66 2.70 20.68
CA ASP A 58 6.54 3.68 21.29
C ASP A 58 7.19 3.21 22.60
N ASP A 59 6.94 1.97 23.05
CA ASP A 59 7.51 1.44 24.28
C ASP A 59 9.03 1.28 24.17
N PRO A 60 9.83 2.04 24.97
CA PRO A 60 11.29 1.95 24.96
C PRO A 60 11.83 0.52 25.09
N GLN A 61 11.25 -0.29 25.99
CA GLN A 61 11.76 -1.63 26.26
C GLN A 61 11.40 -2.62 25.15
N GLY A 62 10.21 -2.50 24.57
CA GLY A 62 9.78 -3.21 23.37
C GLY A 62 10.70 -2.92 22.19
N LEU A 63 11.02 -1.65 21.94
CA LEU A 63 11.91 -1.22 20.85
C LEU A 63 13.34 -1.74 21.02
N ASP A 64 13.89 -1.68 22.24
CA ASP A 64 15.25 -2.16 22.53
C ASP A 64 15.35 -3.69 22.37
N ARG A 65 14.32 -4.42 22.80
CA ARG A 65 14.24 -5.88 22.59
C ARG A 65 14.05 -6.22 21.10
N LEU A 66 13.22 -5.46 20.38
CA LEU A 66 12.94 -5.67 18.96
C LEU A 66 14.24 -5.66 18.15
N VAL A 67 15.06 -4.62 18.33
CA VAL A 67 16.27 -4.39 17.53
C VAL A 67 17.45 -5.28 17.93
N HIS A 68 17.41 -5.94 19.10
CA HIS A 68 18.52 -6.73 19.61
C HIS A 68 18.90 -7.89 18.65
N GLY A 69 20.07 -7.78 18.02
CA GLY A 69 20.56 -8.78 17.06
C GLY A 69 19.83 -8.79 15.71
N ALA A 70 19.00 -7.78 15.43
CA ALA A 70 18.36 -7.61 14.13
C ALA A 70 19.41 -7.19 13.09
N SER A 71 19.34 -7.78 11.89
CA SER A 71 20.15 -7.39 10.75
C SER A 71 19.64 -6.10 10.10
N VAL A 72 18.31 -5.92 10.12
CA VAL A 72 17.62 -4.74 9.61
C VAL A 72 16.27 -4.61 10.31
N VAL A 73 15.78 -3.39 10.39
CA VAL A 73 14.45 -3.04 10.89
C VAL A 73 13.63 -2.43 9.75
N THR A 74 12.36 -2.83 9.64
CA THR A 74 11.35 -2.19 8.79
C THR A 74 10.06 -1.98 9.58
N TYR A 75 9.06 -1.37 8.96
CA TYR A 75 7.73 -1.13 9.54
C TYR A 75 6.66 -1.39 8.49
N GLU A 76 5.50 -1.90 8.92
CA GLU A 76 4.47 -2.33 7.98
C GLU A 76 3.41 -1.25 7.69
N PHE A 77 3.31 -0.19 8.50
CA PHE A 77 2.25 0.83 8.41
C PHE A 77 2.76 2.25 8.63
N GLU A 78 2.09 3.24 8.05
CA GLU A 78 2.54 4.63 7.99
C GLU A 78 2.38 5.40 9.30
N ASN A 79 1.63 4.89 10.28
CA ASN A 79 1.40 5.57 11.57
C ASN A 79 2.37 5.15 12.68
N VAL A 80 3.46 4.45 12.37
CA VAL A 80 4.52 4.17 13.34
C VAL A 80 5.07 5.50 13.87
N PRO A 81 5.23 5.68 15.20
CA PRO A 81 5.79 6.93 15.73
C PRO A 81 7.18 7.20 15.15
N VAL A 82 7.38 8.41 14.60
CA VAL A 82 8.66 8.80 13.97
C VAL A 82 9.80 8.72 14.99
N GLU A 83 9.53 9.05 16.24
CA GLU A 83 10.47 8.97 17.35
C GLU A 83 10.89 7.52 17.62
N ALA A 84 9.97 6.55 17.49
CA ALA A 84 10.27 5.13 17.62
C ALA A 84 11.19 4.65 16.49
N ALA A 85 10.87 4.97 15.23
CA ALA A 85 11.73 4.66 14.09
C ALA A 85 13.11 5.34 14.22
N SER A 86 13.15 6.59 14.68
CA SER A 86 14.38 7.34 14.94
C SER A 86 15.21 6.73 16.07
N ARG A 87 14.59 6.18 17.11
CA ARG A 87 15.29 5.43 18.17
C ARG A 87 15.92 4.16 17.61
N LEU A 88 15.14 3.35 16.88
CA LEU A 88 15.60 2.10 16.27
C LEU A 88 16.80 2.33 15.33
N SER A 89 16.78 3.43 14.56
CA SER A 89 17.85 3.78 13.61
C SER A 89 19.21 4.04 14.25
N ARG A 90 19.26 4.26 15.58
CA ARG A 90 20.52 4.41 16.33
C ARG A 90 21.16 3.06 16.67
N ALA A 91 20.41 1.97 16.57
CA ALA A 91 20.84 0.63 16.99
C ALA A 91 20.99 -0.35 15.82
N ALA A 92 20.22 -0.20 14.75
CA ALA A 92 20.33 -1.00 13.52
C ALA A 92 19.87 -0.20 12.29
N PRO A 93 20.21 -0.65 11.06
CA PRO A 93 19.65 -0.06 9.85
C PRO A 93 18.12 -0.13 9.87
N VAL A 94 17.46 1.01 9.62
CA VAL A 94 16.00 1.13 9.51
C VAL A 94 15.68 1.55 8.08
N HIS A 95 14.91 0.71 7.38
CA HIS A 95 14.46 0.97 6.02
C HIS A 95 12.96 0.76 5.89
N PRO A 96 12.22 1.72 5.29
CA PRO A 96 12.70 3.02 4.83
C PRO A 96 13.17 3.92 5.99
N ALA A 97 13.92 4.98 5.67
CA ALA A 97 14.46 5.88 6.68
C ALA A 97 13.35 6.64 7.43
N PRO A 98 13.52 6.99 8.73
CA PRO A 98 12.50 7.73 9.50
C PRO A 98 12.05 9.05 8.84
N ALA A 99 12.90 9.69 8.04
CA ALA A 99 12.54 10.89 7.29
C ALA A 99 11.44 10.64 6.24
N ALA A 100 11.46 9.47 5.57
CA ALA A 100 10.42 9.10 4.61
C ALA A 100 9.07 8.86 5.32
N LEU A 101 9.10 8.22 6.49
CA LEU A 101 7.92 8.05 7.35
C LEU A 101 7.35 9.40 7.79
N ALA A 102 8.21 10.31 8.28
CA ALA A 102 7.81 11.63 8.74
C ALA A 102 7.18 12.47 7.62
N MET A 103 7.72 12.39 6.40
CA MET A 103 7.17 13.08 5.23
C MET A 103 5.79 12.55 4.85
N ALA A 104 5.62 11.22 4.76
CA ALA A 104 4.35 10.61 4.37
C ALA A 104 3.24 10.75 5.44
N GLN A 105 3.58 10.94 6.70
CA GLN A 105 2.60 11.07 7.78
C GLN A 105 1.82 12.39 7.76
N ASP A 106 2.33 13.42 7.07
CA ASP A 106 1.74 14.76 7.03
C ASP A 106 1.40 15.16 5.59
N ARG A 107 0.11 15.18 5.26
CA ARG A 107 -0.40 15.49 3.91
C ARG A 107 0.08 16.83 3.37
N LEU A 108 0.35 17.81 4.24
CA LEU A 108 0.87 19.10 3.78
C LEU A 108 2.32 18.96 3.35
N THR A 109 3.17 18.41 4.23
CA THR A 109 4.59 18.19 3.97
C THR A 109 4.82 17.27 2.77
N GLU A 110 4.01 16.22 2.62
CA GLU A 110 4.02 15.33 1.47
C GLU A 110 3.74 16.08 0.16
N LYS A 111 2.69 16.90 0.12
CA LYS A 111 2.35 17.65 -1.10
C LYS A 111 3.33 18.77 -1.41
N GLU A 112 3.87 19.43 -0.40
CA GLU A 112 4.97 20.39 -0.57
C GLU A 112 6.21 19.70 -1.16
N ALA A 113 6.52 18.47 -0.75
CA ALA A 113 7.61 17.69 -1.33
C ALA A 113 7.33 17.31 -2.79
N PHE A 114 6.11 16.87 -3.13
CA PHE A 114 5.74 16.64 -4.53
C PHE A 114 5.91 17.92 -5.38
N GLN A 115 5.44 19.07 -4.90
CA GLN A 115 5.60 20.34 -5.61
C GLN A 115 7.07 20.73 -5.79
N ALA A 116 7.90 20.58 -4.75
CA ALA A 116 9.33 20.85 -4.84
C ALA A 116 10.05 19.93 -5.85
N LEU A 117 9.52 18.73 -6.09
CA LEU A 117 9.99 17.78 -7.09
C LEU A 117 9.40 17.98 -8.48
N GLY A 118 8.53 18.98 -8.67
CA GLY A 118 7.82 19.22 -9.93
C GLY A 118 6.83 18.11 -10.27
N ILE A 119 6.27 17.44 -9.25
CA ILE A 119 5.21 16.44 -9.38
C ILE A 119 3.89 17.16 -9.18
N GLU A 120 2.98 17.08 -10.15
CA GLU A 120 1.67 17.70 -10.05
C GLU A 120 0.83 17.02 -8.96
N THR A 121 0.04 17.80 -8.21
CA THR A 121 -0.91 17.31 -7.20
C THR A 121 -2.26 18.02 -7.39
N ALA A 122 -3.29 17.61 -6.63
CA ALA A 122 -4.43 18.49 -6.39
C ALA A 122 -3.94 19.85 -5.83
N PRO A 123 -4.52 20.99 -6.22
CA PRO A 123 -4.20 22.27 -5.60
C PRO A 123 -4.62 22.22 -4.13
N PHE A 124 -3.82 22.77 -3.22
CA PHE A 124 -4.06 22.63 -1.79
C PHE A 124 -3.72 23.89 -0.99
N ARG A 125 -4.35 24.01 0.20
CA ARG A 125 -4.06 25.05 1.19
C ARG A 125 -4.06 24.47 2.61
N PRO A 126 -3.10 24.85 3.47
CA PRO A 126 -3.17 24.54 4.89
C PRO A 126 -4.36 25.25 5.54
N VAL A 127 -5.01 24.60 6.50
CA VAL A 127 -6.14 25.13 7.24
C VAL A 127 -5.94 24.89 8.72
N ASP A 128 -5.57 25.95 9.45
CA ASP A 128 -5.32 25.89 10.90
C ASP A 128 -6.42 26.57 11.74
N SER A 129 -7.42 27.18 11.09
CA SER A 129 -8.54 27.86 11.75
C SER A 129 -9.76 27.95 10.83
N ARG A 130 -10.92 28.31 11.39
CA ARG A 130 -12.15 28.50 10.63
C ARG A 130 -12.00 29.58 9.56
N ALA A 131 -11.45 30.74 9.93
CA ALA A 131 -11.17 31.81 8.98
C ALA A 131 -10.18 31.36 7.88
N GLY A 132 -9.22 30.49 8.24
CA GLY A 132 -8.33 29.85 7.27
C GLY A 132 -9.04 28.94 6.29
N LEU A 133 -10.07 28.19 6.73
CA LEU A 133 -10.90 27.38 5.84
C LEU A 133 -11.67 28.26 4.85
N ASP A 134 -12.31 29.33 5.34
CA ASP A 134 -13.09 30.24 4.49
C ASP A 134 -12.19 30.90 3.43
N ALA A 135 -10.97 31.32 3.82
CA ALA A 135 -9.98 31.87 2.89
C ALA A 135 -9.49 30.84 1.86
N ALA A 136 -9.23 29.59 2.30
CA ALA A 136 -8.82 28.51 1.41
C ALA A 136 -9.91 28.16 0.38
N ILE A 137 -11.19 28.18 0.79
CA ILE A 137 -12.33 27.97 -0.11
C ILE A 137 -12.45 29.12 -1.11
N ALA A 138 -12.25 30.37 -0.68
CA ALA A 138 -12.29 31.52 -1.57
C ALA A 138 -11.22 31.45 -2.68
N ASP A 139 -10.07 30.84 -2.39
CA ASP A 139 -8.95 30.68 -3.32
C ASP A 139 -9.09 29.43 -4.22
N LEU A 140 -9.40 28.26 -3.65
CA LEU A 140 -9.48 27.00 -4.40
C LEU A 140 -10.85 26.76 -5.07
N GLY A 141 -11.91 27.35 -4.54
CA GLY A 141 -13.29 27.09 -4.94
C GLY A 141 -13.84 25.76 -4.43
N LEU A 142 -15.08 25.48 -4.84
CA LEU A 142 -15.79 24.21 -4.60
C LEU A 142 -16.10 23.54 -5.96
N PRO A 143 -16.15 22.20 -6.03
CA PRO A 143 -15.98 21.26 -4.93
C PRO A 143 -14.53 21.13 -4.44
N ALA A 144 -14.38 20.79 -3.16
CA ALA A 144 -13.10 20.56 -2.50
C ALA A 144 -13.20 19.43 -1.47
N VAL A 145 -12.06 18.97 -0.95
CA VAL A 145 -11.99 17.95 0.09
C VAL A 145 -11.16 18.48 1.25
N LEU A 146 -11.79 18.63 2.42
CA LEU A 146 -11.13 18.98 3.66
C LEU A 146 -10.63 17.71 4.35
N LYS A 147 -9.34 17.63 4.67
CA LYS A 147 -8.71 16.43 5.26
C LYS A 147 -7.92 16.79 6.52
N THR A 148 -7.85 15.87 7.48
CA THR A 148 -6.87 15.95 8.57
C THR A 148 -5.47 15.73 7.99
N ARG A 149 -4.50 16.53 8.45
CA ARG A 149 -3.12 16.42 7.94
C ARG A 149 -2.45 15.10 8.28
N ARG A 150 -2.81 14.50 9.42
CA ARG A 150 -2.25 13.23 9.90
C ARG A 150 -3.36 12.25 10.26
N MET A 151 -2.99 10.97 10.40
CA MET A 151 -3.84 9.87 10.90
C MET A 151 -5.12 9.59 10.08
N GLY A 152 -5.24 10.12 8.86
CA GLY A 152 -6.33 9.78 7.95
C GLY A 152 -6.00 8.51 7.16
N TYR A 153 -6.92 7.55 7.09
CA TYR A 153 -6.78 6.29 6.37
C TYR A 153 -8.15 5.80 5.87
N ASP A 154 -8.21 5.07 4.76
CA ASP A 154 -9.44 4.47 4.21
C ASP A 154 -10.64 5.46 4.19
N GLY A 155 -10.39 6.69 3.78
CA GLY A 155 -11.40 7.76 3.71
C GLY A 155 -11.87 8.34 5.05
N LYS A 156 -11.24 8.00 6.18
CA LYS A 156 -11.49 8.63 7.48
C LYS A 156 -10.72 9.94 7.61
N GLY A 157 -11.27 10.88 8.39
CA GLY A 157 -10.65 12.19 8.62
C GLY A 157 -10.81 13.16 7.43
N GLN A 158 -11.78 12.92 6.55
CA GLN A 158 -12.05 13.80 5.40
C GLN A 158 -13.53 14.14 5.24
N ALA A 159 -13.81 15.28 4.60
CA ALA A 159 -15.13 15.79 4.24
C ALA A 159 -15.09 16.33 2.81
N VAL A 160 -16.01 15.89 1.96
CA VAL A 160 -16.21 16.49 0.64
C VAL A 160 -17.11 17.70 0.79
N LEU A 161 -16.64 18.86 0.34
CA LEU A 161 -17.38 20.12 0.32
C LEU A 161 -17.84 20.34 -1.13
N ARG A 162 -19.13 20.18 -1.40
CA ARG A 162 -19.72 20.40 -2.73
C ARG A 162 -20.33 21.77 -2.84
N THR A 163 -20.98 22.23 -1.77
CA THR A 163 -21.63 23.53 -1.68
C THR A 163 -21.19 24.25 -0.40
N PRO A 164 -21.44 25.56 -0.28
CA PRO A 164 -21.16 26.29 0.96
C PRO A 164 -21.84 25.70 2.20
N ASP A 165 -22.99 25.03 2.04
CA ASP A 165 -23.74 24.42 3.15
C ASP A 165 -23.02 23.22 3.76
N ASP A 166 -22.05 22.62 3.05
CA ASP A 166 -21.25 21.50 3.56
C ASP A 166 -20.13 21.96 4.51
N VAL A 167 -19.82 23.26 4.56
CA VAL A 167 -18.62 23.80 5.24
C VAL A 167 -18.76 23.73 6.76
N GLU A 168 -19.88 24.19 7.32
CA GLU A 168 -20.08 24.21 8.78
C GLU A 168 -20.07 22.78 9.36
N PRO A 169 -20.84 21.81 8.83
CA PRO A 169 -20.82 20.43 9.35
C PRO A 169 -19.44 19.77 9.22
N ALA A 170 -18.70 20.08 8.16
CA ALA A 170 -17.34 19.57 8.00
C ALA A 170 -16.38 20.17 9.04
N TRP A 171 -16.50 21.47 9.33
CA TRP A 171 -15.69 22.15 10.33
C TRP A 171 -16.00 21.67 11.75
N GLU A 172 -17.27 21.48 12.11
CA GLU A 172 -17.65 20.91 13.42
C GLU A 172 -17.05 19.51 13.62
N ARG A 173 -17.00 18.70 12.56
CA ARG A 173 -16.47 17.33 12.62
C ARG A 173 -14.95 17.26 12.63
N LEU A 174 -14.26 18.07 11.83
CA LEU A 174 -12.82 17.94 11.58
C LEU A 174 -11.97 19.04 12.21
N GLY A 175 -12.56 20.20 12.53
CA GLY A 175 -11.88 21.38 13.05
C GLY A 175 -11.17 21.17 14.39
N GLY A 176 -10.47 22.22 14.83
CA GLY A 176 -9.71 22.21 16.10
C GLY A 176 -8.37 21.47 16.03
N ARG A 177 -7.91 21.11 14.84
CA ARG A 177 -6.60 20.49 14.57
C ARG A 177 -6.08 20.95 13.21
N PRO A 178 -4.79 20.71 12.88
CA PRO A 178 -4.25 21.04 11.57
C PRO A 178 -4.94 20.25 10.44
N LEU A 179 -5.48 20.98 9.45
CA LEU A 179 -6.17 20.45 8.28
C LEU A 179 -5.50 20.90 6.98
N ILE A 180 -5.90 20.29 5.88
CA ILE A 180 -5.56 20.68 4.52
C ILE A 180 -6.83 20.66 3.68
N LEU A 181 -7.06 21.72 2.90
CA LEU A 181 -8.10 21.77 1.88
C LEU A 181 -7.47 21.45 0.53
N GLU A 182 -8.01 20.45 -0.18
CA GLU A 182 -7.58 20.07 -1.52
C GLU A 182 -8.71 20.36 -2.53
N GLY A 183 -8.39 20.98 -3.66
CA GLY A 183 -9.33 21.13 -4.76
C GLY A 183 -9.74 19.77 -5.33
N PHE A 184 -11.00 19.62 -5.71
CA PHE A 184 -11.50 18.36 -6.24
C PHE A 184 -10.94 18.11 -7.65
N VAL A 185 -10.21 17.01 -7.84
CA VAL A 185 -9.60 16.67 -9.13
C VAL A 185 -10.62 15.93 -10.02
N PRO A 186 -10.95 16.43 -11.22
CA PRO A 186 -11.83 15.73 -12.16
C PRO A 186 -11.03 14.67 -12.93
N PHE A 187 -10.74 13.55 -12.28
CA PHE A 187 -9.96 12.46 -12.84
C PHE A 187 -10.82 11.43 -13.60
N HIS A 188 -10.18 10.67 -14.50
CA HIS A 188 -10.81 9.59 -15.27
C HIS A 188 -10.79 8.27 -14.50
N ARG A 189 -9.65 7.99 -13.85
CA ARG A 189 -9.43 6.81 -13.01
C ARG A 189 -8.29 7.06 -12.02
N GLU A 190 -8.20 6.18 -11.04
CA GLU A 190 -7.14 6.15 -10.05
C GLU A 190 -6.12 5.08 -10.46
N LEU A 191 -4.84 5.44 -10.45
CA LEU A 191 -3.72 4.56 -10.74
C LEU A 191 -2.80 4.50 -9.52
N SER A 192 -1.91 3.52 -9.49
CA SER A 192 -0.74 3.57 -8.62
C SER A 192 0.46 3.01 -9.34
N ILE A 193 1.63 3.54 -8.99
CA ILE A 193 2.92 2.99 -9.37
C ILE A 193 3.60 2.47 -8.12
N LEU A 194 4.09 1.24 -8.17
CA LEU A 194 4.93 0.67 -7.12
C LEU A 194 6.36 0.59 -7.64
N ALA A 195 7.29 1.13 -6.88
CA ALA A 195 8.71 1.11 -7.21
C ALA A 195 9.53 0.64 -6.01
N VAL A 196 10.67 0.04 -6.30
CA VAL A 196 11.58 -0.57 -5.33
C VAL A 196 12.93 0.08 -5.54
N ARG A 197 13.58 0.54 -4.47
CA ARG A 197 14.97 0.98 -4.51
C ARG A 197 15.83 0.16 -3.55
N GLY A 198 16.92 -0.41 -4.07
CA GLY A 198 17.91 -1.17 -3.30
C GLY A 198 18.91 -0.27 -2.57
N LEU A 199 19.70 -0.86 -1.67
CA LEU A 199 20.79 -0.17 -0.97
C LEU A 199 21.91 0.33 -1.90
N ASP A 200 22.06 -0.29 -3.07
CA ASP A 200 23.00 0.10 -4.12
C ASP A 200 22.43 1.19 -5.06
N GLY A 201 21.19 1.64 -4.82
CA GLY A 201 20.50 2.60 -5.65
C GLY A 201 19.85 2.00 -6.90
N GLU A 202 19.94 0.69 -7.14
CA GLU A 202 19.19 0.02 -8.20
C GLU A 202 17.69 0.26 -7.98
N MET A 203 16.96 0.54 -9.05
CA MET A 203 15.51 0.70 -9.01
C MET A 203 14.83 -0.23 -9.99
N VAL A 204 13.74 -0.83 -9.55
CA VAL A 204 12.79 -1.57 -10.41
C VAL A 204 11.37 -1.14 -10.09
N GLU A 205 10.51 -1.14 -11.08
CA GLU A 205 9.12 -0.73 -10.94
C GLU A 205 8.15 -1.76 -11.52
N TYR A 206 6.96 -1.82 -10.92
CA TYR A 206 5.84 -2.60 -11.43
C TYR A 206 5.09 -1.79 -12.52
N PRO A 207 4.29 -2.43 -13.38
CA PRO A 207 3.40 -1.68 -14.27
C PRO A 207 2.44 -0.83 -13.46
N LEU A 208 1.94 0.26 -14.07
CA LEU A 208 0.83 1.03 -13.51
C LEU A 208 -0.35 0.11 -13.19
N VAL A 209 -0.98 0.34 -12.04
CA VAL A 209 -2.08 -0.46 -11.53
C VAL A 209 -3.33 0.39 -11.48
N GLU A 210 -4.41 -0.02 -12.12
CA GLU A 210 -5.70 0.66 -12.04
C GLU A 210 -6.43 0.25 -10.77
N ASN A 211 -6.84 1.24 -9.97
CA ASN A 211 -7.42 1.05 -8.66
C ASN A 211 -8.85 1.55 -8.65
N HIS A 212 -9.74 0.76 -8.04
CA HIS A 212 -11.14 1.11 -7.87
C HIS A 212 -11.44 1.16 -6.38
N HIS A 213 -11.95 2.31 -5.95
CA HIS A 213 -12.36 2.54 -4.57
C HIS A 213 -13.88 2.64 -4.47
N GLU A 214 -14.43 2.09 -3.40
CA GLU A 214 -15.82 2.28 -3.00
C GLU A 214 -15.82 2.87 -1.58
N ALA A 215 -16.53 3.98 -1.39
CA ALA A 215 -16.57 4.71 -0.12
C ALA A 215 -15.18 5.03 0.49
N GLY A 216 -14.16 5.24 -0.35
CA GLY A 216 -12.79 5.54 0.07
C GLY A 216 -11.94 4.31 0.45
N ILE A 217 -12.42 3.10 0.18
CA ILE A 217 -11.70 1.84 0.42
C ILE A 217 -11.38 1.17 -0.91
N LEU A 218 -10.14 0.71 -1.10
CA LEU A 218 -9.73 -0.03 -2.28
C LEU A 218 -10.47 -1.38 -2.35
N VAL A 219 -11.30 -1.57 -3.36
CA VAL A 219 -12.02 -2.84 -3.58
C VAL A 219 -11.35 -3.71 -4.63
N ARG A 220 -10.70 -3.11 -5.63
CA ARG A 220 -10.08 -3.83 -6.75
C ARG A 220 -8.86 -3.12 -7.30
N SER A 221 -7.83 -3.89 -7.64
CA SER A 221 -6.68 -3.46 -8.43
C SER A 221 -6.53 -4.31 -9.69
N LEU A 222 -6.15 -3.71 -10.81
CA LEU A 222 -5.92 -4.39 -12.10
C LEU A 222 -4.54 -4.02 -12.64
N ALA A 223 -3.73 -5.04 -12.96
CA ALA A 223 -2.34 -4.87 -13.38
C ALA A 223 -1.99 -5.80 -14.57
N PRO A 224 -1.34 -5.29 -15.63
CA PRO A 224 -1.15 -3.87 -15.92
C PRO A 224 -2.50 -3.15 -16.06
N ALA A 225 -2.53 -1.86 -15.73
CA ALA A 225 -3.67 -1.01 -16.01
C ALA A 225 -3.98 -1.03 -17.52
N PRO A 226 -5.26 -1.19 -17.92
CA PRO A 226 -5.62 -1.24 -19.33
C PRO A 226 -5.35 0.12 -20.00
N GLN A 227 -5.13 0.11 -21.31
CA GLN A 227 -4.98 1.36 -22.09
C GLN A 227 -3.89 2.31 -21.53
N VAL A 228 -2.80 1.74 -21.02
CA VAL A 228 -1.58 2.48 -20.66
C VAL A 228 -0.59 2.32 -21.80
N ASP A 229 -0.15 3.44 -22.36
CA ASP A 229 0.95 3.48 -23.33
C ASP A 229 2.30 3.68 -22.61
N ASP A 230 3.39 3.57 -23.36
CA ASP A 230 4.74 3.70 -22.83
C ASP A 230 4.99 5.08 -22.19
N ARG A 231 4.36 6.13 -22.71
CA ARG A 231 4.49 7.50 -22.20
C ARG A 231 3.88 7.63 -20.81
N LEU A 232 2.67 7.10 -20.61
CA LEU A 232 2.00 7.16 -19.32
C LEU A 232 2.71 6.28 -18.29
N GLN A 233 3.19 5.09 -18.69
CA GLN A 233 4.02 4.24 -17.83
C GLN A 233 5.31 4.93 -17.41
N GLU A 234 6.00 5.60 -18.35
CA GLU A 234 7.22 6.36 -18.06
C GLU A 234 6.95 7.56 -17.14
N ALA A 235 5.82 8.26 -17.32
CA ALA A 235 5.42 9.34 -16.42
C ALA A 235 5.23 8.83 -14.98
N GLY A 236 4.60 7.66 -14.81
CA GLY A 236 4.48 7.01 -13.50
C GLY A 236 5.84 6.63 -12.90
N ARG A 237 6.72 6.03 -13.72
CA ARG A 237 8.09 5.67 -13.33
C ARG A 237 8.88 6.89 -12.87
N ASP A 238 8.84 7.97 -13.64
CA ASP A 238 9.58 9.20 -13.33
C ASP A 238 9.10 9.86 -12.04
N ILE A 239 7.78 9.87 -11.77
CA ILE A 239 7.23 10.33 -10.48
C ILE A 239 7.82 9.50 -9.33
N ALA A 240 7.74 8.17 -9.40
CA ALA A 240 8.25 7.31 -8.34
C ALA A 240 9.77 7.46 -8.14
N ARG A 241 10.53 7.51 -9.24
CA ARG A 241 11.98 7.68 -9.23
C ARG A 241 12.39 8.97 -8.54
N ARG A 242 11.78 10.12 -8.89
CA ARG A 242 12.07 11.42 -8.25
C ARG A 242 11.86 11.38 -6.73
N VAL A 243 10.79 10.74 -6.27
CA VAL A 243 10.50 10.60 -4.84
C VAL A 243 11.53 9.69 -4.16
N LEU A 244 11.83 8.53 -4.76
CA LEU A 244 12.82 7.59 -4.23
C LEU A 244 14.21 8.20 -4.12
N GLU A 245 14.65 8.95 -5.13
CA GLU A 245 15.94 9.67 -5.13
C GLU A 245 15.97 10.77 -4.08
N HIS A 246 14.91 11.59 -3.99
CA HIS A 246 14.83 12.69 -3.03
C HIS A 246 14.93 12.21 -1.57
N LEU A 247 14.31 11.08 -1.27
CA LEU A 247 14.28 10.50 0.07
C LEU A 247 15.48 9.60 0.39
N ASP A 248 16.40 9.38 -0.57
CA ASP A 248 17.40 8.31 -0.53
C ASP A 248 16.78 6.98 -0.06
N TYR A 249 15.63 6.66 -0.66
CA TYR A 249 14.71 5.65 -0.15
C TYR A 249 15.26 4.22 -0.33
N VAL A 250 14.94 3.30 0.58
CA VAL A 250 15.28 1.88 0.47
C VAL A 250 14.05 1.05 0.79
N GLY A 251 13.72 0.10 -0.08
CA GLY A 251 12.51 -0.71 -0.01
C GLY A 251 11.48 -0.35 -1.09
N VAL A 252 10.26 -0.82 -0.88
CA VAL A 252 9.09 -0.50 -1.73
C VAL A 252 8.46 0.82 -1.32
N LEU A 253 8.13 1.65 -2.32
CA LEU A 253 7.28 2.83 -2.22
C LEU A 253 6.10 2.65 -3.19
N ALA A 254 4.90 3.02 -2.75
CA ALA A 254 3.77 3.20 -3.66
C ALA A 254 3.41 4.68 -3.75
N VAL A 255 3.11 5.14 -4.97
CA VAL A 255 2.55 6.47 -5.21
C VAL A 255 1.17 6.29 -5.84
N GLU A 256 0.14 6.83 -5.19
CA GLU A 256 -1.21 6.87 -5.72
C GLU A 256 -1.38 8.08 -6.63
N LEU A 257 -2.08 7.87 -7.73
CA LEU A 257 -2.13 8.80 -8.85
C LEU A 257 -3.56 8.99 -9.34
N PHE A 258 -3.92 10.21 -9.68
CA PHE A 258 -5.09 10.54 -10.47
C PHE A 258 -4.69 10.72 -11.94
N GLN A 259 -5.39 10.06 -12.86
CA GLN A 259 -5.21 10.31 -14.29
C GLN A 259 -6.18 11.39 -14.78
N VAL A 260 -5.63 12.50 -15.30
CA VAL A 260 -6.38 13.61 -15.91
C VAL A 260 -5.94 13.78 -17.36
N GLY A 261 -6.65 13.13 -18.29
CA GLY A 261 -6.24 13.04 -19.69
C GLY A 261 -4.95 12.22 -19.80
N GLU A 262 -3.91 12.82 -20.37
CA GLU A 262 -2.57 12.21 -20.49
C GLU A 262 -1.66 12.50 -19.28
N ARG A 263 -2.17 13.20 -18.26
CA ARG A 263 -1.38 13.65 -17.10
C ARG A 263 -1.65 12.76 -15.89
N LEU A 264 -0.63 12.64 -15.04
CA LEU A 264 -0.70 11.98 -13.74
C LEU A 264 -0.48 13.02 -12.64
N LEU A 265 -1.39 13.06 -11.68
CA LEU A 265 -1.29 13.89 -10.48
C LEU A 265 -1.10 12.98 -9.28
N ALA A 266 -0.10 13.22 -8.45
CA ALA A 266 0.07 12.48 -7.20
C ALA A 266 -1.04 12.83 -6.19
N ASN A 267 -1.67 11.79 -5.65
CA ASN A 267 -2.64 11.89 -4.56
C ASN A 267 -1.91 11.89 -3.22
N GLU A 268 -1.22 10.78 -2.93
CA GLU A 268 -0.40 10.50 -1.74
C GLU A 268 0.65 9.41 -2.03
N MET A 269 1.61 9.21 -1.13
CA MET A 269 2.56 8.10 -1.17
C MET A 269 2.47 7.23 0.09
N ALA A 270 2.75 5.95 -0.05
CA ALA A 270 2.86 5.01 1.06
C ALA A 270 4.31 4.48 1.13
N PRO A 271 5.08 4.82 2.18
CA PRO A 271 6.47 4.40 2.32
C PRO A 271 6.54 2.96 2.87
N ARG A 272 5.93 2.03 2.14
CA ARG A 272 5.80 0.62 2.49
C ARG A 272 5.27 -0.18 1.29
N VAL A 273 5.20 -1.49 1.46
CA VAL A 273 4.34 -2.34 0.62
C VAL A 273 2.88 -1.86 0.70
N HIS A 274 2.15 -1.97 -0.41
CA HIS A 274 0.85 -1.34 -0.59
C HIS A 274 -0.24 -2.31 -1.01
N ASN A 275 -1.49 -2.00 -0.62
CA ASN A 275 -2.66 -2.82 -0.93
C ASN A 275 -2.81 -3.01 -2.44
N SER A 276 -2.64 -1.93 -3.22
CA SER A 276 -2.69 -1.99 -4.68
C SER A 276 -1.62 -2.88 -5.34
N GLY A 277 -0.60 -3.31 -4.60
CA GLY A 277 0.43 -4.24 -5.08
C GLY A 277 0.19 -5.70 -4.70
N HIS A 278 -0.89 -6.06 -4.01
CA HIS A 278 -1.10 -7.43 -3.53
C HIS A 278 -1.24 -8.45 -4.68
N TRP A 279 -1.68 -8.01 -5.86
CA TRP A 279 -1.67 -8.82 -7.09
C TRP A 279 -0.28 -9.38 -7.42
N THR A 280 0.81 -8.72 -6.99
CA THR A 280 2.19 -9.13 -7.30
C THR A 280 2.56 -10.47 -6.66
N GLN A 281 1.84 -10.94 -5.64
CA GLN A 281 2.09 -12.26 -5.02
C GLN A 281 1.89 -13.40 -6.01
N ASP A 282 0.90 -13.30 -6.91
CA ASP A 282 0.59 -14.34 -7.89
C ASP A 282 0.79 -13.87 -9.34
N GLY A 283 0.74 -12.56 -9.57
CA GLY A 283 0.76 -11.97 -10.91
C GLY A 283 2.12 -11.45 -11.36
N ALA A 284 3.11 -11.29 -10.49
CA ALA A 284 4.46 -10.82 -10.85
C ALA A 284 5.52 -11.90 -10.60
N ILE A 285 6.65 -11.83 -11.31
CA ILE A 285 7.78 -12.76 -11.11
C ILE A 285 8.27 -12.68 -9.66
N THR A 286 8.51 -11.47 -9.16
CA THR A 286 8.85 -11.21 -7.76
C THR A 286 7.79 -10.30 -7.13
N SER A 287 7.22 -10.73 -6.00
CA SER A 287 6.21 -9.93 -5.29
C SER A 287 6.81 -8.67 -4.68
N GLN A 288 5.99 -7.64 -4.45
CA GLN A 288 6.45 -6.43 -3.75
C GLN A 288 7.04 -6.76 -2.37
N PHE A 289 6.53 -7.81 -1.70
CA PHE A 289 6.97 -8.20 -0.37
C PHE A 289 8.38 -8.80 -0.40
N GLU A 290 8.64 -9.70 -1.34
CA GLU A 290 9.98 -10.26 -1.54
C GLU A 290 10.95 -9.16 -1.97
N ASN A 291 10.55 -8.28 -2.90
CA ASN A 291 11.41 -7.19 -3.35
C ASN A 291 11.70 -6.15 -2.26
N HIS A 292 10.74 -5.87 -1.37
CA HIS A 292 10.98 -5.04 -0.19
C HIS A 292 12.08 -5.66 0.68
N LEU A 293 11.98 -6.95 0.98
CA LEU A 293 12.98 -7.66 1.80
C LEU A 293 14.35 -7.72 1.12
N ARG A 294 14.39 -7.97 -0.19
CA ARG A 294 15.64 -7.97 -0.97
C ARG A 294 16.30 -6.60 -0.92
N ALA A 295 15.53 -5.53 -1.13
CA ALA A 295 16.01 -4.16 -1.07
C ALA A 295 16.63 -3.80 0.29
N ILE A 296 15.90 -4.02 1.40
CA ILE A 296 16.38 -3.64 2.74
C ILE A 296 17.55 -4.49 3.24
N LEU A 297 17.78 -5.66 2.64
CA LEU A 297 18.90 -6.56 2.95
C LEU A 297 20.08 -6.42 1.97
N GLY A 298 19.98 -5.57 0.95
CA GLY A 298 21.02 -5.42 -0.08
C GLY A 298 21.21 -6.67 -0.93
N LEU A 299 20.13 -7.43 -1.14
CA LEU A 299 20.10 -8.50 -2.13
C LEU A 299 19.73 -7.91 -3.51
N PRO A 300 20.19 -8.52 -4.63
CA PRO A 300 19.80 -8.06 -5.97
C PRO A 300 18.29 -7.97 -6.09
N LEU A 301 17.74 -6.98 -6.78
CA LEU A 301 16.29 -6.87 -6.94
C LEU A 301 15.75 -7.96 -7.89
N GLY A 302 14.52 -8.40 -7.63
CA GLY A 302 13.83 -9.38 -8.45
C GLY A 302 13.03 -8.73 -9.57
N SER A 303 12.83 -9.48 -10.66
CA SER A 303 12.06 -8.98 -11.82
C SER A 303 10.62 -8.65 -11.43
N THR A 304 10.17 -7.46 -11.81
CA THR A 304 8.81 -6.96 -11.61
C THR A 304 7.85 -7.33 -12.75
N ARG A 305 8.34 -8.12 -13.73
CA ARG A 305 7.57 -8.53 -14.90
C ARG A 305 6.32 -9.31 -14.49
N VAL A 306 5.21 -9.04 -15.18
CA VAL A 306 3.95 -9.79 -15.02
C VAL A 306 4.13 -11.22 -15.53
N ARG A 307 3.67 -12.21 -14.77
CA ARG A 307 3.81 -13.66 -15.09
C ARG A 307 3.01 -14.07 -16.32
N GLY A 308 1.81 -13.51 -16.48
CA GLY A 308 0.93 -13.75 -17.61
C GLY A 308 0.55 -12.45 -18.32
N ALA A 309 -0.65 -12.39 -18.88
CA ALA A 309 -1.11 -11.19 -19.57
C ALA A 309 -1.60 -10.10 -18.61
N ARG A 310 -2.22 -10.51 -17.48
CA ARG A 310 -2.85 -9.61 -16.51
C ARG A 310 -3.12 -10.34 -15.19
N ALA A 311 -3.25 -9.56 -14.13
CA ALA A 311 -3.69 -9.98 -12.82
C ALA A 311 -4.65 -8.92 -12.24
N ALA A 312 -5.60 -9.36 -11.44
CA ALA A 312 -6.41 -8.51 -10.59
C ALA A 312 -6.29 -8.94 -9.15
N MET A 313 -6.44 -7.99 -8.23
CA MET A 313 -6.66 -8.23 -6.82
C MET A 313 -8.02 -7.70 -6.44
N VAL A 314 -8.80 -8.46 -5.66
CA VAL A 314 -10.07 -8.06 -5.09
C VAL A 314 -10.03 -8.22 -3.58
N ASN A 315 -10.31 -7.14 -2.84
CA ASN A 315 -10.27 -7.17 -1.37
C ASN A 315 -11.47 -7.92 -0.79
N LEU A 316 -11.24 -8.64 0.31
CA LEU A 316 -12.27 -9.22 1.16
C LEU A 316 -12.45 -8.32 2.39
N LEU A 317 -13.60 -7.65 2.45
CA LEU A 317 -13.96 -6.71 3.50
C LEU A 317 -15.09 -7.29 4.34
N GLY A 318 -14.98 -7.23 5.66
CA GLY A 318 -16.05 -7.67 6.54
C GLY A 318 -16.03 -9.16 6.78
N ASP A 319 -16.15 -9.95 5.72
CA ASP A 319 -16.33 -11.40 5.74
C ASP A 319 -15.68 -12.08 4.52
N VAL A 320 -15.72 -13.42 4.49
CA VAL A 320 -15.10 -14.27 3.48
C VAL A 320 -16.15 -15.25 2.92
N PRO A 321 -16.46 -15.20 1.60
CA PRO A 321 -17.31 -16.21 0.98
C PRO A 321 -16.77 -17.63 1.19
N PRO A 322 -17.61 -18.69 1.07
CA PRO A 322 -17.17 -20.06 1.23
C PRO A 322 -15.91 -20.38 0.41
N ARG A 323 -14.88 -20.89 1.09
CA ARG A 323 -13.55 -21.06 0.50
C ARG A 323 -13.56 -21.99 -0.71
N ASP A 324 -14.38 -23.04 -0.66
CA ASP A 324 -14.60 -23.98 -1.76
C ASP A 324 -15.18 -23.31 -3.00
N ARG A 325 -16.09 -22.34 -2.84
CA ARG A 325 -16.63 -21.56 -3.96
C ARG A 325 -15.60 -20.64 -4.59
N ILE A 326 -14.75 -20.01 -3.78
CA ILE A 326 -13.64 -19.19 -4.27
C ILE A 326 -12.63 -20.05 -5.01
N LEU A 327 -12.10 -21.09 -4.34
CA LEU A 327 -11.04 -21.95 -4.85
C LEU A 327 -11.49 -22.82 -6.04
N GLY A 328 -12.79 -22.99 -6.24
CA GLY A 328 -13.35 -23.63 -7.43
C GLY A 328 -13.26 -22.78 -8.71
N ILE A 329 -12.87 -21.51 -8.63
CA ILE A 329 -12.69 -20.65 -9.81
C ILE A 329 -11.25 -20.83 -10.34
N PRO A 330 -11.04 -21.27 -11.59
CA PRO A 330 -9.71 -21.50 -12.12
C PRO A 330 -8.82 -20.23 -12.11
N GLY A 331 -7.54 -20.38 -11.75
CA GLY A 331 -6.58 -19.27 -11.78
C GLY A 331 -6.85 -18.16 -10.77
N VAL A 332 -7.50 -18.48 -9.65
CA VAL A 332 -7.58 -17.59 -8.48
C VAL A 332 -6.70 -18.11 -7.35
N SER A 333 -6.15 -17.18 -6.56
CA SER A 333 -5.42 -17.45 -5.33
C SER A 333 -6.09 -16.71 -4.18
N LEU A 334 -6.46 -17.44 -3.12
CA LEU A 334 -7.07 -16.87 -1.92
C LEU A 334 -6.00 -16.58 -0.87
N HIS A 335 -5.94 -15.34 -0.39
CA HIS A 335 -5.04 -14.88 0.66
C HIS A 335 -5.84 -14.42 1.87
N LEU A 336 -5.79 -15.16 2.97
CA LEU A 336 -6.45 -14.80 4.23
C LEU A 336 -5.44 -14.31 5.26
N TYR A 337 -5.82 -13.26 5.98
CA TYR A 337 -4.92 -12.54 6.89
C TYR A 337 -4.99 -13.00 8.34
N ASP A 338 -5.72 -14.07 8.63
CA ASP A 338 -5.85 -14.59 10.01
C ASP A 338 -6.42 -13.53 10.95
N LYS A 339 -7.52 -12.90 10.51
CA LYS A 339 -8.23 -11.84 11.22
C LYS A 339 -9.67 -12.23 11.43
N GLU A 340 -10.18 -11.95 12.62
CA GLU A 340 -11.63 -12.03 12.86
C GLU A 340 -12.40 -11.10 11.91
N PRO A 341 -13.42 -11.63 11.21
CA PRO A 341 -14.41 -10.87 10.45
C PRO A 341 -15.06 -9.75 11.28
N ARG A 342 -15.06 -8.52 10.75
CA ARG A 342 -15.73 -7.34 11.31
C ARG A 342 -16.09 -6.35 10.20
N PRO A 343 -17.25 -5.67 10.24
CA PRO A 343 -17.66 -4.75 9.18
C PRO A 343 -16.56 -3.77 8.74
N GLY A 344 -16.29 -3.72 7.43
CA GLY A 344 -15.26 -2.86 6.83
C GLY A 344 -13.80 -3.28 7.08
N ARG A 345 -13.53 -4.35 7.84
CA ARG A 345 -12.16 -4.83 8.09
C ARG A 345 -11.66 -5.63 6.89
N LYS A 346 -10.46 -5.30 6.39
CA LYS A 346 -9.73 -6.12 5.40
C LYS A 346 -9.31 -7.44 6.06
N VAL A 347 -9.95 -8.55 5.67
CA VAL A 347 -9.73 -9.91 6.21
C VAL A 347 -8.94 -10.82 5.26
N GLY A 348 -8.86 -10.43 3.98
CA GLY A 348 -8.09 -11.13 2.97
C GLY A 348 -8.16 -10.41 1.62
N HIS A 349 -7.62 -11.07 0.60
CA HIS A 349 -7.84 -10.69 -0.79
C HIS A 349 -7.83 -11.93 -1.68
N ILE A 350 -8.34 -11.78 -2.90
CA ILE A 350 -8.30 -12.79 -3.94
C ILE A 350 -7.51 -12.21 -5.11
N ASN A 351 -6.49 -12.93 -5.55
CA ASN A 351 -5.82 -12.63 -6.81
C ASN A 351 -6.43 -13.47 -7.92
N VAL A 352 -6.74 -12.85 -9.06
CA VAL A 352 -7.18 -13.52 -10.29
C VAL A 352 -6.08 -13.33 -11.32
N VAL A 353 -5.55 -14.41 -11.89
CA VAL A 353 -4.44 -14.34 -12.85
C VAL A 353 -4.87 -14.92 -14.19
N ASP A 354 -4.56 -14.18 -15.24
CA ASP A 354 -4.58 -14.69 -16.60
C ASP A 354 -3.21 -15.29 -16.90
N ALA A 355 -3.08 -16.61 -16.72
CA ALA A 355 -1.83 -17.33 -16.94
C ALA A 355 -1.35 -17.32 -18.40
N GLY A 356 -2.10 -16.71 -19.33
CA GLY A 356 -1.81 -16.78 -20.75
C GLY A 356 -2.09 -18.19 -21.26
N GLY A 357 -3.20 -18.36 -21.98
CA GLY A 357 -3.55 -19.64 -22.59
C GLY A 357 -2.52 -20.09 -23.63
N GLN A 358 -1.44 -20.73 -23.19
CA GLN A 358 -0.80 -21.78 -23.96
C GLN A 358 -0.90 -23.05 -23.11
N GLY A 359 -2.12 -23.60 -23.07
CA GLY A 359 -2.33 -24.95 -22.59
C GLY A 359 -1.54 -25.91 -23.48
N TRP A 360 -0.86 -26.85 -22.85
CA TRP A 360 -0.20 -27.97 -23.52
C TRP A 360 -1.21 -28.99 -24.08
N ASP A 361 -2.52 -28.77 -23.89
CA ASP A 361 -3.59 -29.68 -24.32
C ASP A 361 -4.65 -28.95 -25.14
N GLY A 362 -4.98 -29.52 -26.31
CA GLY A 362 -5.95 -29.02 -27.28
C GLY A 362 -7.41 -29.16 -26.84
N GLY A 363 -7.81 -28.42 -25.80
CA GLY A 363 -9.21 -28.29 -25.37
C GLY A 363 -9.81 -26.94 -25.75
N SER A 364 -11.04 -26.95 -26.26
CA SER A 364 -11.84 -25.77 -26.64
C SER A 364 -12.03 -24.79 -25.48
N GLY A 365 -11.63 -23.53 -25.66
CA GLY A 365 -11.78 -22.45 -24.67
C GLY A 365 -13.25 -22.14 -24.35
N GLY A 366 -13.68 -22.50 -23.14
CA GLY A 366 -14.95 -22.07 -22.54
C GLY A 366 -14.81 -20.80 -21.70
N GLU A 367 -15.94 -20.30 -21.19
CA GLU A 367 -16.04 -19.09 -20.33
C GLU A 367 -15.14 -19.15 -19.08
N ASP A 368 -14.83 -20.34 -18.56
CA ASP A 368 -13.98 -20.54 -17.39
C ASP A 368 -12.50 -20.14 -17.60
N HIS A 369 -12.06 -19.96 -18.85
CA HIS A 369 -10.72 -19.46 -19.16
C HIS A 369 -10.66 -17.94 -19.35
N ASP A 370 -11.79 -17.28 -19.58
CA ASP A 370 -11.83 -15.82 -19.75
C ASP A 370 -11.52 -15.13 -18.41
N PHE A 371 -10.57 -14.20 -18.45
CA PHE A 371 -10.17 -13.45 -17.27
C PHE A 371 -11.31 -12.57 -16.75
N GLN A 372 -12.06 -11.92 -17.64
CA GLN A 372 -13.13 -11.01 -17.23
C GLN A 372 -14.29 -11.76 -16.61
N ALA A 373 -14.71 -12.88 -17.20
CA ALA A 373 -15.72 -13.76 -16.64
C ALA A 373 -15.34 -14.23 -15.22
N ARG A 374 -14.09 -14.67 -15.01
CA ARG A 374 -13.60 -15.08 -13.69
C ARG A 374 -13.56 -13.95 -12.68
N LEU A 375 -13.07 -12.77 -13.08
CA LEU A 375 -13.05 -11.58 -12.24
C LEU A 375 -14.48 -11.19 -11.82
N LEU A 376 -15.42 -11.17 -12.76
CA LEU A 376 -16.84 -10.89 -12.48
C LEU A 376 -17.45 -11.93 -11.54
N LYS A 377 -17.13 -13.22 -11.73
CA LYS A 377 -17.56 -14.30 -10.84
C LYS A 377 -17.07 -14.11 -9.41
N VAL A 378 -15.79 -13.73 -9.23
CA VAL A 378 -15.24 -13.38 -7.91
C VAL A 378 -15.98 -12.18 -7.30
N GLN A 379 -16.19 -11.11 -8.07
CA GLN A 379 -16.88 -9.92 -7.58
C GLN A 379 -18.33 -10.19 -7.18
N SER A 380 -19.07 -10.97 -7.99
CA SER A 380 -20.43 -11.38 -7.64
C SER A 380 -20.45 -12.27 -6.40
N LEU A 381 -19.53 -13.22 -6.27
CA LEU A 381 -19.46 -14.06 -5.07
C LEU A 381 -19.24 -13.24 -3.79
N ILE A 382 -18.44 -12.19 -3.83
CA ILE A 382 -18.21 -11.29 -2.68
C ILE A 382 -19.47 -10.46 -2.39
N ARG A 383 -20.09 -9.86 -3.41
CA ARG A 383 -21.29 -9.03 -3.27
C ARG A 383 -22.47 -9.84 -2.74
N ASP A 384 -22.76 -10.99 -3.34
CA ASP A 384 -23.90 -11.84 -2.97
C ASP A 384 -23.74 -12.35 -1.53
N HIS A 385 -22.51 -12.60 -1.08
CA HIS A 385 -22.23 -12.97 0.30
C HIS A 385 -22.46 -11.82 1.28
N GLY A 386 -22.06 -10.61 0.90
CA GLY A 386 -22.26 -9.39 1.69
C GLY A 386 -23.73 -8.94 1.80
N GLU A 387 -24.60 -9.33 0.87
CA GLU A 387 -26.05 -9.07 0.95
C GLU A 387 -26.79 -10.09 1.83
N VAL A 388 -26.21 -11.29 2.03
CA VAL A 388 -26.82 -12.39 2.79
C VAL A 388 -26.35 -12.43 4.26
N SER A 389 -25.24 -11.75 4.57
CA SER A 389 -24.59 -11.69 5.90
C SER A 389 -24.92 -10.41 6.63
#